data_AF-A0A7X7QXH6-F1
#
_entry.id   AF-A0A7X7QXH6-F1
#
_cell.length_a   1.000
_cell.length_b   1.000
_cell.length_c   1.000
_cell.angle_alpha   90.00
_cell.angle_beta   90.00
_cell.angle_gamma   90.00
#
_symmetry.space_group_name_H-M   'P 1'
#
loop_
_entity.id
_entity.type
_entity.pdbx_description
1 polymer ?
#
loop_
_entity_poly.entity_id
_entity_poly.type
_entity_poly.pdbx_seq_one_letter_code
_entity_poly.pdbx_strand_id
1 'polypeptide(L)'
;MNSIYILGDSISLHYGPYLKEYVRGVFAYARKEGDEEAMLNLDKPQGANGGDSSMVLAFLEGKAAHGGIKADYLLVNCGLHDIKT
;
A
#
# COMPACT_ATOMS: atom_id res chain seq x y z
N MET A 1 -16.08 13.06 -0.46
CA MET A 1 -15.87 11.81 0.29
C MET A 1 -14.39 11.69 0.52
N ASN A 2 -13.93 11.52 1.75
CA ASN A 2 -12.50 11.39 2.02
C ASN A 2 -11.97 10.09 1.43
N SER A 3 -10.68 10.06 1.11
CA SER A 3 -10.00 8.95 0.45
C SER A 3 -8.93 8.35 1.35
N ILE A 4 -8.84 7.02 1.34
CA ILE A 4 -7.84 6.26 2.09
C ILE A 4 -7.05 5.37 1.13
N TYR A 5 -5.72 5.44 1.23
CA TYR A 5 -4.80 4.56 0.51
C TYR A 5 -4.13 3.61 1.49
N ILE A 6 -4.19 2.30 1.20
CA ILE A 6 -3.59 1.25 2.03
C ILE A 6 -2.29 0.77 1.38
N LEU A 7 -1.20 0.84 2.15
CA LEU A 7 0.08 0.25 1.80
C LEU A 7 0.52 -0.66 2.94
N GLY A 8 0.78 -1.92 2.64
CA GLY A 8 1.25 -2.82 3.68
C GLY A 8 1.58 -4.21 3.21
N ASP A 9 1.99 -5.04 4.17
CA ASP A 9 2.46 -6.39 3.92
C ASP A 9 1.30 -7.40 3.68
N SER A 10 1.63 -8.70 3.76
CA SER A 10 0.65 -9.78 3.64
C SER A 10 -0.57 -9.64 4.55
N ILE A 11 -0.43 -9.10 5.77
CA ILE A 11 -1.56 -8.90 6.69
C ILE A 11 -2.57 -7.93 6.09
N SER A 12 -2.09 -6.86 5.44
CA SER A 12 -2.95 -5.88 4.75
C SER A 12 -3.68 -6.46 3.54
N LEU A 13 -3.12 -7.47 2.89
CA LEU A 13 -3.83 -8.23 1.85
C LEU A 13 -5.02 -8.96 2.44
N HIS A 14 -4.85 -9.59 3.61
CA HIS A 14 -5.88 -10.40 4.24
C HIS A 14 -7.04 -9.57 4.81
N TYR A 15 -6.78 -8.49 5.55
CA TYR A 15 -7.87 -7.66 6.08
C TYR A 15 -8.46 -6.70 5.04
N GLY A 16 -7.74 -6.42 3.95
CA GLY A 16 -8.12 -5.40 2.95
C GLY A 16 -9.56 -5.51 2.43
N PRO A 17 -10.05 -6.70 2.02
CA PRO A 17 -11.45 -6.86 1.59
C PRO A 17 -12.47 -6.49 2.67
N TYR A 18 -12.23 -6.88 3.92
CA TYR A 18 -13.14 -6.56 5.04
C TYR A 18 -13.09 -5.08 5.38
N LEU A 19 -11.89 -4.47 5.38
CA LEU A 19 -11.75 -3.04 5.61
C LEU A 19 -12.48 -2.24 4.53
N LYS A 20 -12.36 -2.62 3.24
CA LYS A 20 -13.08 -1.99 2.12
C LYS A 20 -14.59 -2.00 2.34
N GLU A 21 -15.15 -3.12 2.81
CA GLU A 21 -16.57 -3.23 3.12
C GLU A 21 -16.97 -2.37 4.31
N TYR A 22 -16.18 -2.35 5.38
CA TYR A 22 -16.47 -1.58 6.60
C TYR A 22 -16.36 -0.06 6.42
N VAL A 23 -15.52 0.41 5.50
CA VAL A 23 -15.39 1.84 5.20
C VAL A 23 -16.30 2.30 4.05
N ARG A 24 -17.09 1.40 3.46
CA ARG A 24 -17.96 1.72 2.33
C ARG A 24 -18.95 2.82 2.69
N GLY A 25 -19.01 3.86 1.86
CA GLY A 25 -19.87 5.03 2.08
C GLY A 25 -19.28 6.06 3.05
N VAL A 26 -18.13 5.78 3.67
CA VAL A 26 -17.38 6.73 4.51
C VAL A 26 -16.10 7.18 3.79
N PHE A 27 -15.39 6.23 3.18
CA PHE A 27 -14.14 6.48 2.45
C PHE A 27 -14.17 5.93 1.03
N ALA A 28 -13.52 6.63 0.11
CA ALA A 28 -13.04 6.06 -1.14
C ALA A 28 -11.77 5.22 -0.83
N TYR A 29 -11.81 3.94 -1.14
CA TYR A 29 -10.75 2.98 -0.80
C TYR A 29 -9.83 2.71 -2.00
N ALA A 30 -8.52 2.84 -1.80
CA ALA A 30 -7.48 2.45 -2.75
C ALA A 30 -6.34 1.71 -2.05
N ARG A 31 -5.53 0.96 -2.81
CA ARG A 31 -4.36 0.24 -2.28
C ARG A 31 -3.28 0.11 -3.37
N LYS A 32 -2.08 -0.34 -2.98
CA LYS A 32 -1.05 -0.80 -3.94
C LYS A 32 -1.62 -1.92 -4.82
N GLU A 33 -1.59 -1.72 -6.13
CA GLU A 33 -2.01 -2.68 -7.16
C GLU A 33 -0.82 -3.03 -8.07
N GLY A 34 -0.80 -4.25 -8.60
CA GLY A 34 0.34 -4.75 -9.39
C GLY A 34 0.57 -4.02 -10.71
N ASP A 35 -0.47 -3.40 -11.29
CA ASP A 35 -0.37 -2.72 -12.58
C ASP A 35 0.24 -1.31 -12.44
N GLU A 36 0.08 -0.65 -11.29
CA GLU A 36 0.74 0.63 -10.99
C GLU A 36 2.27 0.50 -10.91
N GLU A 37 2.76 -0.73 -10.66
CA GLU A 37 4.18 -1.05 -10.52
C GLU A 37 4.89 -1.27 -11.86
N ALA A 38 4.15 -1.58 -12.94
CA ALA A 38 4.71 -1.81 -14.26
C ALA A 38 5.35 -0.54 -14.85
N MET A 39 4.95 0.66 -14.40
CA MET A 39 5.57 1.93 -14.80
C MET A 39 6.86 2.28 -14.04
N LEU A 40 7.18 1.61 -12.92
CA LEU A 40 8.27 2.02 -12.01
C LEU A 40 9.55 1.17 -12.08
N ASN A 41 9.53 0.03 -12.77
CA ASN A 41 10.62 -0.94 -12.89
C ASN A 41 11.14 -1.53 -11.56
N LEU A 42 10.95 -2.85 -11.46
CA LEU A 42 10.94 -3.66 -10.24
C LEU A 42 12.26 -4.44 -10.03
N ASP A 43 13.11 -3.99 -9.12
CA ASP A 43 14.03 -4.92 -8.41
C ASP A 43 13.32 -5.67 -7.24
N LYS A 44 11.97 -5.63 -7.27
CA LYS A 44 10.92 -6.48 -6.64
C LYS A 44 10.61 -6.24 -5.16
N PRO A 45 9.32 -6.02 -4.82
CA PRO A 45 8.33 -7.10 -4.76
C PRO A 45 7.13 -6.86 -5.69
N GLN A 46 6.61 -7.97 -6.25
CA GLN A 46 5.53 -7.99 -7.23
C GLN A 46 4.14 -7.99 -6.55
N GLY A 47 3.24 -7.14 -7.03
CA GLY A 47 1.83 -7.17 -6.68
C GLY A 47 1.51 -6.40 -5.40
N ALA A 48 0.28 -6.52 -4.93
CA ALA A 48 -0.29 -5.68 -3.88
C ALA A 48 0.35 -5.79 -2.46
N ASN A 49 1.41 -6.61 -2.30
CA ASN A 49 2.18 -6.77 -1.05
C ASN A 49 3.31 -5.74 -0.96
N GLY A 50 3.43 -5.07 0.18
CA GLY A 50 4.47 -4.08 0.49
C GLY A 50 5.79 -4.67 1.01
N GLY A 51 5.79 -5.91 1.53
CA GLY A 51 7.00 -6.54 2.08
C GLY A 51 7.44 -5.98 3.44
N ASP A 52 8.75 -5.85 3.64
CA ASP A 52 9.34 -5.23 4.84
C ASP A 52 9.27 -3.70 4.83
N SER A 53 9.69 -3.06 5.92
CA SER A 53 9.63 -1.59 6.04
C SER A 53 10.52 -0.86 5.03
N SER A 54 11.64 -1.45 4.61
CA SER A 54 12.54 -0.85 3.62
C SER A 54 11.90 -0.83 2.24
N MET A 55 11.20 -1.91 1.86
CA MET A 55 10.44 -2.00 0.62
C MET A 55 9.26 -1.02 0.58
N VAL A 56 8.54 -0.89 1.70
CA VAL A 56 7.45 0.09 1.85
C VAL A 56 7.96 1.52 1.72
N LEU A 57 9.09 1.84 2.35
CA LEU A 57 9.72 3.15 2.24
C LEU A 57 10.12 3.45 0.79
N ALA A 58 10.80 2.52 0.11
CA ALA A 58 11.21 2.69 -1.27
C ALA A 58 10.00 2.95 -2.21
N PHE A 59 8.86 2.28 -1.99
CA PHE A 59 7.64 2.55 -2.74
C PHE A 59 7.10 3.97 -2.49
N LEU A 60 7.09 4.43 -1.24
CA LEU A 60 6.60 5.77 -0.88
C LEU A 60 7.50 6.86 -1.46
N GLU A 61 8.82 6.69 -1.40
CA GLU A 61 9.80 7.59 -2.03
C GLU A 61 9.60 7.64 -3.56
N GLY A 62 9.42 6.48 -4.18
CA GLY A 62 9.11 6.36 -5.61
C GLY A 62 7.83 7.10 -5.99
N LYS A 63 6.73 6.93 -5.24
CA LYS A 63 5.49 7.67 -5.46
C LYS A 63 5.69 9.17 -5.23
N ALA A 64 6.38 9.57 -4.17
CA ALA A 64 6.65 10.98 -3.86
C ALA A 64 7.41 11.68 -5.01
N ALA A 65 8.39 11.01 -5.60
CA ALA A 65 9.11 11.50 -6.77
C ALA A 65 8.24 11.65 -8.03
N HIS A 66 7.11 10.93 -8.12
CA HIS A 66 6.20 10.89 -9.28
C HIS A 66 4.82 11.50 -8.99
N GLY A 67 4.77 12.56 -8.16
CA GLY A 67 3.54 13.31 -7.90
C GLY A 67 2.70 12.81 -6.72
N GLY A 68 3.24 11.86 -5.94
CA GLY A 68 2.69 11.39 -4.68
C GLY A 68 1.51 10.43 -4.82
N ILE A 69 0.95 10.07 -3.67
CA ILE A 69 -0.29 9.30 -3.57
C ILE A 69 -1.43 10.29 -3.37
N LYS A 70 -2.43 10.25 -4.26
CA LYS A 70 -3.64 11.07 -4.13
C LYS A 70 -4.60 10.42 -3.13
N ALA A 71 -4.41 10.71 -1.85
CA ALA A 71 -5.33 10.33 -0.79
C ALA A 71 -5.30 11.33 0.37
N ASP A 72 -6.41 11.43 1.12
CA ASP A 72 -6.49 12.25 2.34
C ASP A 72 -5.84 11.54 3.53
N TYR A 73 -5.87 10.20 3.52
CA TYR A 73 -5.30 9.34 4.55
C TYR A 73 -4.43 8.26 3.91
N LEU A 74 -3.25 8.04 4.50
CA LEU A 74 -2.37 6.92 4.19
C LEU A 74 -2.35 5.98 5.40
N LEU A 75 -2.74 4.72 5.20
CA LEU A 75 -2.60 3.67 6.21
C LEU A 75 -1.42 2.78 5.84
N VAL A 76 -0.40 2.79 6.70
CA VAL A 76 0.81 1.98 6.54
C VAL A 76 0.77 0.80 7.50
N ASN A 77 0.88 -0.41 6.98
CA ASN A 77 0.97 -1.64 7.76
C ASN A 77 2.17 -2.49 7.31
N CYS A 78 3.30 -2.33 7.97
CA CYS A 78 4.52 -3.11 7.74
C CYS A 78 5.28 -3.25 9.06
N GLY A 79 6.37 -4.03 9.06
CA GLY A 79 7.20 -4.25 10.25
C GLY A 79 7.29 -5.71 10.68
N LEU A 80 6.32 -6.55 10.31
CA LEU A 80 6.35 -7.97 10.71
C LEU A 80 7.47 -8.74 10.00
N HIS A 81 7.70 -8.44 8.71
CA HIS A 81 8.80 -9.03 7.95
C HIS A 81 10.18 -8.61 8.49
N ASP A 82 10.27 -7.42 9.09
CA ASP A 82 11.52 -6.89 9.66
C ASP A 82 11.95 -7.63 10.94
N ILE A 83 10.99 -8.11 11.74
CA ILE A 83 11.24 -8.79 13.02
C ILE A 83 11.19 -10.32 12.93
N LYS A 84 10.60 -10.86 11.86
CA LYS A 84 10.60 -12.30 11.60
C LYS A 84 11.94 -12.70 10.98
N THR A 85 12.88 -13.13 11.82
CA THR A 85 14.07 -13.91 11.44
C THR A 85 13.71 -15.36 11.13
#